data_AF-L7FD29-F1
#
_entry.id   AF-L7FD29-F1
#
_cell.length_a   1.000
_cell.length_b   1.000
_cell.length_c   1.000
_cell.angle_alpha   90.00
_cell.angle_beta   90.00
_cell.angle_gamma   90.00
#
_symmetry.space_group_name_H-M   'P 1'
#
loop_
_entity.id
_entity.type
_entity.pdbx_description
1 polymer ?
#
loop_
_entity_poly.entity_id
_entity_poly.type
_entity_poly.pdbx_seq_one_letter_code
_entity_poly.pdbx_strand_id
1 'polypeptide(L)'
;MSAAYGKCFDPTGALYGVPTFPWKFAPDDEQFATRRQLRARGLRPGGQPIAAQVMRVNRRTGTVRVAYLYRLELAKPVRPMTSRKWGALALAMLARRTCPNCRVIYSYCMPTSLGMCVLCAFPDTPADSAPTVNHPPSEEELAVNESSVRRIGVDAVAGPFRLAWDPARLSWVLAHGEQVRAVQEGFPVGKPAVHERLARAWADELLGPQPWQRPDRPLLLPLPRAA
;
A
#
# COMPACT_ATOMS: atom_id res chain seq x y z
N MET A 1 34.05 2.83 33.03
CA MET A 1 32.95 3.23 32.12
C MET A 1 32.68 4.71 32.28
N SER A 2 32.42 5.45 31.21
CA SER A 2 32.20 6.90 31.29
C SER A 2 30.92 7.26 32.09
N ALA A 3 30.96 8.33 32.88
CA ALA A 3 29.82 8.84 33.65
C ALA A 3 28.57 9.14 32.80
N ALA A 4 28.78 9.30 31.48
CA ALA A 4 27.75 9.46 30.47
C ALA A 4 26.67 8.36 30.44
N TYR A 5 27.03 7.13 30.81
CA TYR A 5 26.14 5.97 30.72
C TYR A 5 25.75 5.37 32.07
N GLY A 6 26.25 5.90 33.19
CA GLY A 6 25.99 5.34 34.52
C GLY A 6 24.50 5.19 34.84
N LYS A 7 23.68 6.16 34.42
CA LYS A 7 22.21 6.08 34.58
C LYS A 7 21.52 5.07 33.67
N CYS A 8 22.20 4.58 32.63
CA CYS A 8 21.62 3.73 31.58
C CYS A 8 22.25 2.34 31.50
N PHE A 9 23.12 1.99 32.43
CA PHE A 9 23.86 0.73 32.44
C PHE A 9 23.54 -0.04 33.72
N ASP A 10 22.69 -1.04 33.59
CA ASP A 10 22.30 -1.98 34.65
C ASP A 10 22.17 -3.38 34.02
N PRO A 11 23.29 -4.07 33.77
CA PRO A 11 23.27 -5.38 33.13
C PRO A 11 22.59 -6.45 33.99
N THR A 12 22.53 -6.24 35.31
CA THR A 12 21.90 -7.13 36.29
C THR A 12 20.38 -6.99 36.34
N GLY A 13 19.83 -5.86 35.90
CA GLY A 13 18.41 -5.53 36.07
C GLY A 13 18.03 -5.19 37.51
N ALA A 14 18.98 -4.82 38.37
CA ALA A 14 18.74 -4.53 39.78
C ALA A 14 17.92 -3.25 39.98
N LEU A 15 18.08 -2.27 39.09
CA LEU A 15 17.40 -0.97 39.15
C LEU A 15 16.08 -0.98 38.36
N TYR A 16 16.07 -1.64 37.20
CA TYR A 16 14.95 -1.57 36.25
C TYR A 16 14.15 -2.87 36.10
N GLY A 17 14.51 -3.91 36.85
CA GLY A 17 13.87 -5.24 36.80
C GLY A 17 14.25 -6.09 35.57
N VAL A 18 14.91 -5.49 34.58
CA VAL A 18 15.45 -6.18 33.39
C VAL A 18 16.83 -5.63 33.03
N PRO A 19 17.71 -6.44 32.43
CA PRO A 19 18.98 -5.97 31.92
C PRO A 19 18.80 -4.73 31.04
N THR A 20 19.46 -3.64 31.43
CA THR A 20 19.37 -2.33 30.80
C THR A 20 20.72 -1.91 30.26
N PHE A 21 20.76 -1.69 28.95
CA PHE A 21 21.97 -1.32 28.25
C PHE A 21 21.87 0.11 27.70
N PRO A 22 22.98 0.85 27.63
CA PRO A 22 23.01 2.11 26.94
C PRO A 22 22.73 1.95 25.44
N TRP A 23 22.27 3.02 24.79
CA TRP A 23 22.07 3.06 23.35
C TRP A 23 23.29 2.57 22.56
N LYS A 24 23.10 1.54 21.72
CA LYS A 24 24.13 0.81 20.94
C LYS A 24 25.07 -0.12 21.74
N PHE A 25 24.75 -0.42 23.00
CA PHE A 25 25.51 -1.34 23.85
C PHE A 25 24.72 -2.59 24.25
N ALA A 26 23.62 -2.88 23.56
CA ALA A 26 22.90 -4.13 23.77
C ALA A 26 23.79 -5.31 23.33
N PRO A 27 23.73 -6.45 24.04
CA PRO A 27 24.33 -7.70 23.58
C PRO A 27 23.77 -8.11 22.21
N ASP A 28 24.53 -8.94 21.51
CA ASP A 28 24.37 -9.34 20.10
C ASP A 28 22.94 -9.26 19.52
N ASP A 29 22.84 -8.63 18.34
CA ASP A 29 21.61 -8.48 17.54
C ASP A 29 21.01 -9.83 17.06
N GLU A 30 21.73 -10.92 17.31
CA GLU A 30 21.34 -12.32 17.05
C GLU A 30 20.51 -12.93 18.18
N GLN A 31 20.68 -12.46 19.42
CA GLN A 31 19.91 -12.94 20.58
C GLN A 31 18.71 -12.05 20.85
N PHE A 32 18.89 -10.74 20.72
CA PHE A 32 17.88 -9.74 21.05
C PHE A 32 17.42 -8.93 19.83
N ALA A 33 16.14 -8.62 19.79
CA ALA A 33 15.58 -7.72 18.79
C ALA A 33 14.49 -6.82 19.38
N THR A 34 14.47 -5.58 18.90
CA THR A 34 13.33 -4.66 19.10
C THR A 34 12.11 -5.15 18.33
N ARG A 35 10.91 -4.67 18.72
CA ARG A 35 9.67 -4.96 17.97
C ARG A 35 9.77 -4.61 16.48
N ARG A 36 10.51 -3.54 16.14
CA ARG A 36 10.73 -3.12 14.75
C ARG A 36 11.63 -4.10 14.00
N GLN A 37 12.74 -4.52 14.59
CA GLN A 37 13.64 -5.53 14.01
C GLN A 37 12.93 -6.88 13.83
N LEU A 38 12.12 -7.32 14.80
CA LEU A 38 11.29 -8.53 14.65
C LEU A 38 10.33 -8.42 13.47
N ARG A 39 9.63 -7.28 13.33
CA ARG A 39 8.70 -7.08 12.21
C ARG A 39 9.39 -7.09 10.86
N ALA A 40 10.59 -6.52 10.75
CA ALA A 40 11.39 -6.57 9.52
C ALA A 40 11.76 -8.01 9.14
N ARG A 41 11.91 -8.91 10.12
CA ARG A 41 12.16 -10.35 9.95
C ARG A 41 10.89 -11.21 9.82
N GLY A 42 9.69 -10.62 9.75
CA GLY A 42 8.44 -11.39 9.69
C GLY A 42 8.09 -12.10 11.01
N LEU A 43 8.62 -11.60 12.13
CA LEU A 43 8.40 -12.14 13.47
C LEU A 43 7.58 -11.18 14.36
N ARG A 44 7.08 -11.71 15.47
CA ARG A 44 6.43 -10.97 16.57
C ARG A 44 6.97 -11.50 17.91
N PRO A 45 6.92 -10.71 19.00
CA PRO A 45 7.40 -11.14 20.32
C PRO A 45 6.78 -12.45 20.85
N GLY A 46 5.63 -12.87 20.35
CA GLY A 46 5.06 -14.17 20.72
C GLY A 46 4.36 -14.21 22.09
N GLY A 47 4.31 -13.08 22.82
CA GLY A 47 3.75 -12.99 24.18
C GLY A 47 4.79 -13.12 25.29
N GLN A 48 6.08 -13.21 24.94
CA GLN A 48 7.16 -13.25 25.92
C GLN A 48 7.26 -11.93 26.72
N PRO A 49 7.73 -11.98 27.97
CA PRO A 49 8.05 -10.77 28.74
C PRO A 49 9.21 -10.00 28.08
N ILE A 50 9.41 -8.75 28.51
CA ILE A 50 10.56 -7.95 28.09
C ILE A 50 11.82 -8.63 28.62
N ALA A 51 12.76 -8.94 27.72
CA ALA A 51 13.96 -9.70 28.09
C ALA A 51 15.14 -8.78 28.44
N ALA A 52 15.19 -7.59 27.84
CA ALA A 52 16.14 -6.54 28.13
C ALA A 52 15.59 -5.21 27.61
N GLN A 53 16.26 -4.11 27.92
CA GLN A 53 15.93 -2.81 27.36
C GLN A 53 17.18 -2.00 27.02
N VAL A 54 17.03 -1.10 26.05
CA VAL A 54 18.05 -0.12 25.67
C VAL A 54 17.58 1.25 26.08
N MET A 55 18.42 1.98 26.82
CA MET A 55 18.07 3.28 27.36
C MET A 55 18.99 4.39 26.84
N ARG A 56 18.40 5.55 26.57
CA ARG A 56 19.10 6.78 26.24
C ARG A 56 18.52 7.94 27.02
N VAL A 57 19.34 8.59 27.83
CA VAL A 57 18.99 9.86 28.48
C VAL A 57 19.36 11.01 27.56
N ASN A 58 18.40 11.89 27.28
CA ASN A 58 18.68 13.18 26.67
C ASN A 58 19.34 14.10 27.71
N ARG A 59 20.60 14.48 27.49
CA ARG A 59 21.34 15.30 28.45
C ARG A 59 20.83 16.72 28.60
N ARG A 60 20.15 17.26 27.58
CA ARG A 60 19.65 18.64 27.59
C ARG A 60 18.34 18.78 28.36
N THR A 61 17.46 17.79 28.25
CA THR A 61 16.10 17.83 28.81
C THR A 61 15.89 16.84 29.96
N GLY A 62 16.86 15.97 30.23
CA GLY A 62 16.73 14.87 31.20
C GLY A 62 15.80 13.74 30.76
N THR A 63 15.17 13.83 29.57
CA THR A 63 14.15 12.87 29.16
C THR A 63 14.75 11.52 28.77
N VAL A 64 14.10 10.45 29.22
CA VAL A 64 14.55 9.07 29.00
C VAL A 64 13.81 8.45 27.81
N ARG A 65 14.55 7.83 26.90
CA ARG A 65 14.01 7.02 25.81
C ARG A 65 14.40 5.56 26.04
N VAL A 66 13.41 4.68 25.98
CA VAL A 66 13.59 3.23 26.19
C VAL A 66 13.14 2.47 24.95
N ALA A 67 13.93 1.48 24.53
CA ALA A 67 13.56 0.50 23.52
C ALA A 67 13.61 -0.90 24.13
N TYR A 68 12.49 -1.60 24.11
CA TYR A 68 12.40 -2.96 24.64
C TYR A 68 12.96 -3.99 23.67
N LEU A 69 13.71 -4.93 24.23
CA LEU A 69 14.33 -6.05 23.55
C LEU A 69 13.61 -7.35 23.91
N TYR A 70 13.48 -8.21 22.90
CA TYR A 70 12.81 -9.50 22.96
C TYR A 70 13.78 -10.56 22.45
N ARG A 71 13.69 -11.78 22.99
CA ARG A 71 14.51 -12.89 22.50
C ARG A 71 14.03 -13.35 21.14
N LEU A 72 14.96 -13.54 20.22
CA LEU A 72 14.69 -13.98 18.86
C LEU A 72 14.22 -15.43 18.81
N GLU A 73 14.82 -16.30 19.62
CA GLU A 73 14.46 -17.73 19.72
C GLU A 73 13.00 -17.96 20.15
N LEU A 74 12.47 -17.07 21.00
CA LEU A 74 11.08 -17.14 21.48
C LEU A 74 10.10 -16.37 20.58
N ALA A 75 10.61 -15.68 19.57
CA ALA A 75 9.77 -14.95 18.64
C ALA A 75 8.96 -15.92 17.78
N LYS A 76 7.73 -15.52 17.48
CA LYS A 76 6.82 -16.33 16.66
C LYS A 76 6.63 -15.64 15.31
N PRO A 77 6.33 -16.37 14.23
CA PRO A 77 5.91 -15.74 12.98
C PRO A 77 4.75 -14.77 13.20
N VAL A 78 4.73 -13.69 12.41
CA VAL A 78 3.56 -12.81 12.35
C VAL A 78 2.35 -13.64 11.99
N ARG A 79 1.24 -13.47 12.73
CA ARG A 79 -0.01 -14.15 12.38
C ARG A 79 -0.41 -13.74 10.96
N PRO A 80 -0.59 -14.69 10.03
CA PRO A 80 -0.96 -14.35 8.67
C PRO A 80 -2.31 -13.65 8.66
N MET A 81 -2.47 -12.79 7.66
CA MET A 81 -3.76 -12.20 7.35
C MET A 81 -4.61 -13.27 6.66
N THR A 82 -5.71 -13.67 7.31
CA THR A 82 -6.63 -14.68 6.78
C THR A 82 -7.80 -14.01 6.08
N SER A 83 -8.49 -14.70 5.18
CA SER A 83 -9.72 -14.20 4.52
C SER A 83 -10.74 -13.66 5.51
N ARG A 84 -10.97 -14.36 6.64
CA ARG A 84 -11.86 -13.90 7.71
C ARG A 84 -11.40 -12.57 8.32
N LYS A 85 -10.10 -12.37 8.54
CA LYS A 85 -9.57 -11.09 9.05
C LYS A 85 -9.71 -9.98 8.01
N TRP A 86 -9.54 -10.28 6.72
CA TRP A 86 -9.78 -9.33 5.64
C TRP A 86 -11.23 -8.88 5.62
N GLY A 87 -12.18 -9.81 5.68
CA GLY A 87 -13.60 -9.51 5.76
C GLY A 87 -13.95 -8.67 7.00
N ALA A 88 -13.43 -9.04 8.18
CA ALA A 88 -13.65 -8.28 9.40
C ALA A 88 -13.10 -6.84 9.32
N LEU A 89 -11.92 -6.66 8.71
CA LEU A 89 -11.34 -5.33 8.49
C LEU A 89 -12.17 -4.51 7.49
N ALA A 90 -12.64 -5.13 6.41
CA ALA A 90 -13.49 -4.47 5.42
C ALA A 90 -14.82 -4.01 6.03
N LEU A 91 -15.47 -4.85 6.83
CA LEU A 91 -16.69 -4.50 7.57
C LEU A 91 -16.43 -3.38 8.58
N ALA A 92 -15.32 -3.43 9.32
CA ALA A 92 -14.95 -2.36 10.24
C ALA A 92 -14.68 -1.03 9.52
N MET A 93 -14.03 -1.07 8.35
CA MET A 93 -13.81 0.12 7.52
C MET A 93 -15.12 0.66 6.95
N LEU A 94 -16.01 -0.21 6.48
CA LEU A 94 -17.35 0.16 6.01
C LEU A 94 -18.12 0.90 7.11
N ALA A 95 -18.17 0.35 8.33
CA ALA A 95 -18.82 0.99 9.46
C ALA A 95 -18.21 2.37 9.79
N ARG A 96 -16.87 2.49 9.79
CA ARG A 96 -16.19 3.78 10.06
C ARG A 96 -16.33 4.82 8.95
N ARG A 97 -16.74 4.40 7.76
CA ARG A 97 -16.90 5.25 6.57
C ARG A 97 -18.36 5.56 6.24
N THR A 98 -19.30 4.88 6.88
CA THR A 98 -20.73 5.07 6.68
C THR A 98 -21.23 6.12 7.65
N CYS A 99 -21.87 7.18 7.14
CA CYS A 99 -22.46 8.20 7.99
C CYS A 99 -23.72 7.65 8.70
N PRO A 100 -23.86 7.80 10.04
CA PRO A 100 -25.05 7.32 10.73
C PRO A 100 -26.32 8.11 10.37
N ASN A 101 -26.19 9.36 9.88
CA ASN A 101 -27.31 10.22 9.52
C ASN A 101 -27.81 9.96 8.08
N CYS A 102 -26.95 10.16 7.08
CA CYS A 102 -27.33 10.01 5.67
C CYS A 102 -27.08 8.60 5.09
N ARG A 103 -26.41 7.70 5.83
CA ARG A 103 -26.08 6.32 5.41
C ARG A 103 -25.21 6.19 4.16
N VAL A 104 -24.65 7.29 3.66
CA VAL A 104 -23.69 7.29 2.55
C VAL A 104 -22.34 6.78 3.03
N ILE A 105 -21.67 6.00 2.18
CA ILE A 105 -20.32 5.48 2.41
C ILE A 105 -19.31 6.44 1.77
N TYR A 106 -18.33 6.90 2.54
CA TYR A 106 -17.30 7.83 2.08
C TYR A 106 -15.94 7.15 1.88
N SER A 107 -15.04 7.81 1.13
CA SER A 107 -13.64 7.37 0.95
C SER A 107 -12.79 7.55 2.22
N TYR A 108 -13.24 8.40 3.15
CA TYR A 108 -12.55 8.76 4.39
C TYR A 108 -13.24 8.19 5.64
N CYS A 109 -12.47 7.98 6.71
CA CYS A 109 -13.04 7.61 8.01
C CYS A 109 -13.67 8.84 8.67
N MET A 110 -14.87 8.66 9.22
CA MET A 110 -15.64 9.70 9.87
C MET A 110 -14.86 10.34 11.04
N PRO A 111 -14.81 11.67 11.13
CA PRO A 111 -14.14 12.35 12.22
C PRO A 111 -14.87 12.10 13.54
N THR A 112 -14.13 11.65 14.55
CA THR A 112 -14.69 11.31 15.87
C THR A 112 -15.26 12.52 16.60
N SER A 113 -14.81 13.74 16.29
CA SER A 113 -15.31 14.98 16.87
C SER A 113 -16.72 15.35 16.39
N LEU A 114 -17.09 14.98 15.15
CA LEU A 114 -18.40 15.29 14.59
C LEU A 114 -19.39 14.14 14.77
N GLY A 115 -18.90 12.88 14.81
CA GLY A 115 -19.76 11.69 14.87
C GLY A 115 -20.60 11.44 13.60
N MET A 116 -20.63 12.40 12.66
CA MET A 116 -21.30 12.36 11.37
C MET A 116 -20.37 12.84 10.25
N CYS A 117 -20.81 12.75 8.98
CA CYS A 117 -20.00 13.21 7.86
C CYS A 117 -19.96 14.75 7.84
N VAL A 118 -18.94 15.30 7.18
CA VAL A 118 -18.75 16.76 7.10
C VAL A 118 -19.96 17.45 6.47
N LEU A 119 -20.56 16.84 5.45
CA LEU A 119 -21.75 17.38 4.77
C LEU A 119 -22.99 17.40 5.67
N CYS A 120 -23.17 16.41 6.55
CA CYS A 120 -24.26 16.44 7.53
C CYS A 120 -23.98 17.42 8.67
N ALA A 121 -22.72 17.61 9.06
CA ALA A 121 -22.35 18.54 10.11
C ALA A 121 -22.47 20.00 9.66
N PHE A 122 -22.25 20.28 8.37
CA PHE A 122 -22.24 21.63 7.80
C PHE A 122 -23.06 21.69 6.49
N PRO A 123 -24.40 21.57 6.57
CA PRO A 123 -25.27 21.46 5.39
C PRO A 123 -25.25 22.71 4.49
N ASP A 124 -24.89 23.87 5.05
CA ASP A 124 -24.87 25.14 4.32
C ASP A 124 -23.55 25.38 3.55
N THR A 125 -22.62 24.43 3.58
CA THR A 125 -21.36 24.55 2.85
C THR A 125 -21.56 24.01 1.42
N PRO A 126 -21.40 24.84 0.37
CA PRO A 126 -21.55 24.36 -1.00
C PRO A 126 -20.51 23.28 -1.33
N ALA A 127 -20.99 22.26 -2.05
CA ALA A 127 -20.30 21.00 -2.35
C ALA A 127 -18.95 21.16 -3.07
N ASP A 128 -18.66 22.34 -3.62
CA ASP A 128 -17.42 22.66 -4.34
C ASP A 128 -16.17 22.70 -3.44
N SER A 129 -16.36 22.61 -2.12
CA SER A 129 -15.27 22.54 -1.12
C SER A 129 -15.16 21.18 -0.41
N ALA A 130 -16.02 20.20 -0.73
CA ALA A 130 -16.01 18.89 -0.09
C ALA A 130 -14.90 18.00 -0.65
N PRO A 131 -14.18 17.21 0.18
CA PRO A 131 -13.26 16.20 -0.33
C PRO A 131 -14.04 15.18 -1.15
N THR A 132 -13.60 15.00 -2.40
CA THR A 132 -14.26 14.26 -3.49
C THR A 132 -15.05 13.06 -2.97
N VAL A 133 -16.38 13.22 -2.95
CA VAL A 133 -17.32 12.13 -2.70
C VAL A 133 -17.25 11.25 -3.95
N ASN A 134 -16.69 10.04 -3.84
CA ASN A 134 -16.91 9.03 -4.88
C ASN A 134 -18.38 8.65 -4.79
N HIS A 135 -19.23 9.32 -5.57
CA HIS A 135 -20.56 8.83 -5.80
C HIS A 135 -20.44 7.43 -6.44
N PRO A 136 -21.27 6.44 -6.07
CA PRO A 136 -21.40 5.27 -6.92
C PRO A 136 -21.76 5.78 -8.32
N PRO A 137 -21.03 5.37 -9.38
CA PRO A 137 -21.29 5.88 -10.72
C PRO A 137 -22.74 5.57 -11.09
N SER A 138 -23.41 6.52 -11.74
CA SER A 138 -24.76 6.32 -12.26
C SER A 138 -24.77 5.19 -13.30
N GLU A 139 -25.95 4.60 -13.57
CA GLU A 139 -26.08 3.57 -14.62
C GLU A 139 -25.57 4.07 -15.99
N GLU A 140 -25.66 5.37 -16.27
CA GLU A 140 -25.09 6.00 -17.47
C GLU A 140 -23.54 6.04 -17.46
N GLU A 141 -22.89 6.30 -16.32
CA GLU A 141 -21.42 6.29 -16.24
C GLU A 141 -20.82 4.87 -16.34
N LEU A 142 -21.55 3.86 -15.86
CA LEU A 142 -21.19 2.45 -16.05
C LEU A 142 -21.28 2.06 -17.54
N ALA A 143 -22.32 2.51 -18.25
CA ALA A 143 -22.46 2.29 -19.68
C ALA A 143 -21.38 3.03 -20.51
N VAL A 144 -20.97 4.24 -20.09
CA VAL A 144 -19.88 4.99 -20.75
C VAL A 144 -18.52 4.29 -20.58
N ASN A 145 -18.24 3.66 -19.42
CA ASN A 145 -16.98 2.92 -19.23
C ASN A 145 -16.91 1.61 -20.02
N GLU A 146 -18.05 0.97 -20.28
CA GLU A 146 -18.15 -0.19 -21.19
C GLU A 146 -17.99 0.22 -22.67
N SER A 147 -18.17 1.51 -22.96
CA SER A 147 -18.10 2.11 -24.31
C SER A 147 -16.73 2.66 -24.71
N SER A 148 -15.72 2.64 -23.82
CA SER A 148 -14.40 3.27 -24.09
C SER A 148 -13.40 2.37 -24.82
N VAL A 149 -13.77 1.14 -25.19
CA VAL A 149 -12.99 0.35 -26.15
C VAL A 149 -13.37 0.78 -27.57
N ARG A 150 -12.58 1.68 -28.17
CA ARG A 150 -12.63 1.83 -29.65
C ARG A 150 -12.06 0.56 -30.28
N ARG A 151 -12.94 -0.39 -30.61
CA ARG A 151 -12.58 -1.55 -31.45
C ARG A 151 -12.33 -1.06 -32.88
N ILE A 152 -11.07 -0.96 -33.30
CA ILE A 152 -10.72 -0.81 -34.70
C ILE A 152 -10.32 -2.20 -35.22
N GLY A 153 -11.30 -2.91 -35.78
CA GLY A 153 -11.16 -4.14 -36.59
C GLY A 153 -9.90 -4.99 -36.33
N VAL A 154 -9.92 -5.79 -35.26
CA VAL A 154 -8.85 -6.76 -34.94
C VAL A 154 -9.08 -8.12 -35.58
N ASP A 155 -10.29 -8.40 -36.08
CA ASP A 155 -10.76 -9.74 -36.42
C ASP A 155 -10.12 -10.36 -37.67
N ALA A 156 -9.32 -9.61 -38.44
CA ALA A 156 -8.83 -10.07 -39.76
C ALA A 156 -7.31 -9.95 -39.97
N VAL A 157 -6.53 -9.56 -38.96
CA VAL A 157 -5.09 -9.30 -39.16
C VAL A 157 -4.23 -10.39 -38.51
N ALA A 158 -3.65 -11.26 -39.34
CA ALA A 158 -2.65 -12.24 -38.90
C ALA A 158 -1.28 -11.56 -38.68
N GLY A 159 -0.59 -11.89 -37.59
CA GLY A 159 0.79 -11.47 -37.32
C GLY A 159 1.06 -11.04 -35.88
N PRO A 160 2.31 -10.68 -35.53
CA PRO A 160 2.69 -10.38 -34.16
C PRO A 160 2.15 -9.02 -33.70
N PHE A 161 1.35 -9.04 -32.63
CA PHE A 161 0.90 -7.84 -31.95
C PHE A 161 1.92 -7.37 -30.91
N ARG A 162 2.02 -6.05 -30.73
CA ARG A 162 2.87 -5.42 -29.71
C ARG A 162 2.01 -4.60 -28.77
N LEU A 163 2.28 -4.77 -27.48
CA LEU A 163 1.65 -4.02 -26.41
C LEU A 163 2.67 -2.98 -25.90
N ALA A 164 2.31 -1.70 -25.95
CA ALA A 164 3.18 -0.59 -25.55
C ALA A 164 2.45 0.37 -24.61
N TRP A 165 3.20 0.96 -23.68
CA TRP A 165 2.71 2.02 -22.82
C TRP A 165 2.98 3.37 -23.48
N ASP A 166 1.94 4.20 -23.64
CA ASP A 166 2.06 5.60 -24.06
C ASP A 166 2.06 6.51 -22.81
N PRO A 167 3.22 7.04 -22.39
CA PRO A 167 3.31 7.90 -21.22
C PRO A 167 2.66 9.28 -21.43
N ALA A 168 2.48 9.73 -22.69
CA ALA A 168 1.90 11.04 -22.97
C ALA A 168 0.37 11.03 -22.77
N ARG A 169 -0.27 9.88 -22.99
CA ARG A 169 -1.73 9.69 -22.84
C ARG A 169 -2.11 8.84 -21.64
N LEU A 170 -1.13 8.33 -20.89
CA LEU A 170 -1.33 7.42 -19.76
C LEU A 170 -2.19 6.20 -20.14
N SER A 171 -1.96 5.66 -21.34
CA SER A 171 -2.76 4.60 -21.94
C SER A 171 -1.89 3.45 -22.45
N TRP A 172 -2.48 2.25 -22.51
CA TRP A 172 -1.88 1.11 -23.19
C TRP A 172 -2.36 1.05 -24.62
N VAL A 173 -1.44 0.73 -25.53
CA VAL A 173 -1.66 0.68 -26.97
C VAL A 173 -1.34 -0.72 -27.47
N LEU A 174 -2.30 -1.30 -28.19
CA LEU A 174 -2.13 -2.53 -28.94
C LEU A 174 -1.88 -2.17 -30.40
N ALA A 175 -0.69 -2.51 -30.91
CA ALA A 175 -0.28 -2.21 -32.27
C ALA A 175 0.00 -3.49 -33.07
N HIS A 176 -0.26 -3.43 -34.37
CA HIS A 176 0.18 -4.44 -35.35
C HIS A 176 0.97 -3.72 -36.44
N GLY A 177 2.25 -4.07 -36.58
CA GLY A 177 3.19 -3.30 -37.40
C GLY A 177 3.30 -1.86 -36.89
N GLU A 178 3.04 -0.89 -37.76
CA GLU A 178 3.04 0.56 -37.45
C GLU A 178 1.65 1.11 -37.12
N GLN A 179 0.60 0.28 -37.14
CA GLN A 179 -0.77 0.72 -36.93
C GLN A 179 -1.25 0.41 -35.51
N VAL A 180 -1.85 1.43 -34.87
CA VAL A 180 -2.56 1.28 -33.59
C VAL A 180 -3.92 0.65 -33.85
N ARG A 181 -4.21 -0.47 -33.17
CA ARG A 181 -5.45 -1.25 -33.33
C ARG A 181 -6.43 -1.07 -32.18
N ALA A 182 -5.92 -0.92 -30.96
CA ALA A 182 -6.74 -0.62 -29.80
C ALA A 182 -5.96 0.23 -28.79
N VAL A 183 -6.69 1.04 -28.03
CA VAL A 183 -6.15 1.85 -26.95
C VAL A 183 -7.03 1.63 -25.73
N GLN A 184 -6.40 1.34 -24.59
CA GLN A 184 -7.05 1.31 -23.29
C GLN A 184 -6.54 2.47 -22.46
N GLU A 185 -7.42 3.44 -22.24
CA GLU A 185 -7.17 4.54 -21.33
C GLU A 185 -7.31 4.04 -19.88
N GLY A 186 -6.33 4.37 -19.04
CA GLY A 186 -6.36 4.09 -17.61
C GLY A 186 -6.21 2.62 -17.22
N PHE A 187 -5.25 2.34 -16.33
CA PHE A 187 -5.26 1.15 -15.47
C PHE A 187 -5.11 1.58 -14.01
N PRO A 188 -5.73 0.88 -13.05
CA PRO A 188 -5.83 1.32 -11.67
C PRO A 188 -4.46 1.56 -11.04
N VAL A 189 -4.35 2.60 -10.21
CA VAL A 189 -3.13 3.02 -9.51
C VAL A 189 -2.47 1.84 -8.78
N GLY A 190 -1.18 1.56 -9.03
CA GLY A 190 -0.52 0.35 -8.53
C GLY A 190 0.93 0.16 -9.03
N LYS A 191 1.53 -1.00 -8.74
CA LYS A 191 2.90 -1.34 -9.18
C LYS A 191 2.94 -1.59 -10.70
N PRO A 192 4.02 -1.21 -11.43
CA PRO A 192 4.13 -1.40 -12.88
C PRO A 192 3.87 -2.83 -13.38
N ALA A 193 4.33 -3.84 -12.63
CA ALA A 193 4.10 -5.25 -12.96
C ALA A 193 2.63 -5.71 -12.82
N VAL A 194 1.80 -4.96 -12.11
CA VAL A 194 0.35 -5.19 -12.05
C VAL A 194 -0.31 -4.62 -13.31
N HIS A 195 0.12 -3.43 -13.75
CA HIS A 195 -0.37 -2.81 -14.98
C HIS A 195 -0.07 -3.64 -16.21
N GLU A 196 1.15 -4.16 -16.33
CA GLU A 196 1.56 -5.01 -17.46
C GLU A 196 0.73 -6.30 -17.56
N ARG A 197 0.41 -6.93 -16.42
CA ARG A 197 -0.43 -8.15 -16.40
C ARG A 197 -1.88 -7.86 -16.79
N LEU A 198 -2.43 -6.75 -16.31
CA LEU A 198 -3.79 -6.36 -16.65
C LEU A 198 -3.90 -5.94 -18.13
N ALA A 199 -2.87 -5.28 -18.67
CA ALA A 199 -2.82 -4.91 -20.08
C ALA A 199 -2.67 -6.13 -21.00
N ARG A 200 -1.94 -7.18 -20.58
CA ARG A 200 -1.90 -8.47 -21.30
C ARG A 200 -3.25 -9.18 -21.27
N ALA A 201 -3.90 -9.24 -20.11
CA ALA A 201 -5.23 -9.86 -19.99
C ALA A 201 -6.26 -9.15 -20.88
N TRP A 202 -6.23 -7.81 -20.92
CA TRP A 202 -7.03 -7.00 -21.84
C TRP A 202 -6.75 -7.32 -23.31
N ALA A 203 -5.47 -7.45 -23.69
CA ALA A 203 -5.10 -7.79 -25.06
C ALA A 203 -5.45 -9.24 -25.44
N ASP A 204 -5.36 -10.19 -24.49
CA ASP A 204 -5.79 -11.59 -24.66
C ASP A 204 -7.32 -11.69 -24.82
N GLU A 205 -8.08 -10.82 -24.15
CA GLU A 205 -9.54 -10.73 -24.34
C GLU A 205 -9.90 -10.25 -25.75
N LEU A 206 -9.08 -9.37 -26.34
CA LEU A 206 -9.29 -8.83 -27.69
C LEU A 206 -8.82 -9.76 -28.82
N LEU A 207 -7.74 -10.52 -28.61
CA LEU A 207 -7.05 -11.28 -29.66
C LEU A 207 -7.06 -12.81 -29.44
N GLY A 208 -7.60 -13.28 -28.32
CA GLY A 208 -7.31 -14.61 -27.78
C GLY A 208 -5.90 -14.71 -27.18
N PRO A 209 -5.55 -15.83 -26.53
CA PRO A 209 -4.26 -16.00 -25.84
C PRO A 209 -3.07 -15.85 -26.80
N GLN A 210 -2.20 -14.87 -26.56
CA GLN A 210 -1.01 -14.64 -27.38
C GLN A 210 0.30 -15.02 -26.67
N PRO A 211 1.35 -15.42 -27.42
CA PRO A 211 2.70 -15.55 -26.88
C PRO A 211 3.32 -14.17 -26.65
N TRP A 212 2.93 -13.50 -25.56
CA TRP A 212 3.49 -12.20 -25.17
C TRP A 212 4.99 -12.32 -24.88
N GLN A 213 5.84 -11.67 -25.67
CA GLN A 213 7.25 -11.53 -25.32
C GLN A 213 7.38 -10.70 -24.04
N ARG A 214 8.16 -11.18 -23.06
CA ARG A 214 8.57 -10.34 -21.94
C ARG A 214 9.45 -9.21 -22.52
N PRO A 215 9.16 -7.94 -22.24
CA PRO A 215 10.07 -6.88 -22.65
C PRO A 215 11.34 -6.98 -21.79
N ASP A 216 12.37 -7.63 -22.32
CA ASP A 216 13.74 -7.39 -21.86
C ASP A 216 14.09 -5.96 -22.25
N ARG A 217 13.86 -5.04 -21.30
CA ARG A 217 13.92 -3.57 -21.42
C ARG A 217 12.81 -2.91 -22.26
N PRO A 218 12.32 -1.72 -21.84
CA PRO A 218 11.54 -0.88 -22.72
C PRO A 218 12.44 -0.39 -23.85
N LEU A 219 12.18 -0.87 -25.08
CA LEU A 219 12.68 -0.24 -26.29
C LEU A 219 12.00 1.13 -26.38
N LEU A 220 12.73 2.17 -25.98
CA LEU A 220 12.47 3.56 -26.37
C LEU A 220 12.71 3.66 -27.88
N LEU A 221 11.77 3.17 -28.68
CA LEU A 221 11.67 3.56 -30.09
C LEU A 221 10.76 4.78 -30.16
N PRO A 222 11.19 5.87 -30.81
CA PRO A 222 10.36 7.05 -31.00
C PRO A 222 9.14 6.66 -31.85
N LEU A 223 7.94 6.91 -31.34
CA LEU A 223 6.71 6.81 -32.11
C LEU A 223 6.77 7.82 -33.28
N PRO A 224 6.34 7.45 -34.50
CA PRO A 224 6.16 8.45 -35.56
C PRO A 224 5.08 9.45 -35.12
N ARG A 225 5.37 10.74 -35.33
CA ARG A 225 4.39 11.82 -35.11
C ARG A 225 3.20 11.61 -36.03
N ALA A 226 2.00 11.57 -35.47
CA ALA A 226 0.77 11.59 -36.25
C ALA A 226 0.67 12.91 -37.04
N ALA A 227 0.38 12.81 -38.33
CA ALA A 227 -0.21 13.87 -39.14
C ALA A 227 -1.74 13.77 -39.06
#